data_AF-A0A1X7SR85-F1
#
_entry.id   AF-A0A1X7SR85-F1
#
_cell.length_a   1.000
_cell.length_b   1.000
_cell.length_c   1.000
_cell.angle_alpha   90.00
_cell.angle_beta   90.00
_cell.angle_gamma   90.00
#
_symmetry.space_group_name_H-M   'P 1'
#
loop_
_entity.id
_entity.type
_entity.pdbx_description
1 polymer ?
#
loop_
_entity_poly.entity_id
_entity_poly.type
_entity_poly.pdbx_seq_one_letter_code
_entity_poly.pdbx_strand_id
1 'polypeptide(L)'
;MYIATLSEWSVCGYVSVDCRGCLLEEMSSIYQPVERSYHSTVQVGDCLYMWGGWQPGLPQVHNNEKKKSMCSVMEVCHVSTGEWAKKPTTGDPPLGVRGYAAAVIRNKIFFFGGYCGHGKDNSKSH
;
A
#
# COMPACT_ATOMS: atom_id res chain seq x y z
N MET A 1 -21.79 4.63 6.81
CA MET A 1 -20.33 4.86 6.77
C MET A 1 -20.09 6.02 5.82
N TYR A 2 -19.92 7.24 6.35
CA TYR A 2 -19.60 8.41 5.54
C TYR A 2 -18.13 8.33 5.17
N ILE A 3 -17.81 8.15 3.89
CA ILE A 3 -16.47 8.42 3.39
C ILE A 3 -16.40 9.95 3.33
N ALA A 4 -15.86 10.56 4.39
CA ALA A 4 -15.73 12.00 4.46
C ALA A 4 -14.85 12.47 3.28
N THR A 5 -15.43 13.20 2.34
CA THR A 5 -14.67 14.00 1.39
C THR A 5 -14.07 15.17 2.17
N LEU A 6 -12.94 14.92 2.83
CA LEU A 6 -12.18 15.95 3.52
C LEU A 6 -11.23 16.58 2.50
N SER A 7 -11.76 17.53 1.74
CA SER A 7 -10.96 18.68 1.32
C SER A 7 -10.48 19.39 2.58
N GLU A 8 -9.19 19.74 2.63
CA GLU A 8 -8.55 20.66 3.61
C GLU A 8 -7.84 20.08 4.85
N TRP A 9 -7.45 18.82 4.87
CA TRP A 9 -6.31 18.38 5.71
C TRP A 9 -5.31 17.62 4.85
N SER A 10 -4.00 17.87 5.04
CA SER A 10 -2.87 17.29 4.30
C SER A 10 -2.69 15.77 4.50
N VAL A 11 -3.78 15.00 4.44
CA VAL A 11 -3.73 13.56 4.35
C VAL A 11 -3.28 13.23 2.92
N CYS A 12 -2.18 12.49 2.81
CA CYS A 12 -1.62 12.02 1.55
C CYS A 12 -2.56 10.99 0.86
N GLY A 13 -3.75 11.44 0.44
CA GLY A 13 -4.73 10.69 -0.35
C GLY A 13 -5.34 9.45 0.33
N TYR A 14 -6.23 8.78 -0.42
CA TYR A 14 -6.67 7.40 -0.18
C TYR A 14 -6.46 6.61 -1.47
N VAL A 15 -6.30 5.29 -1.37
CA VAL A 15 -6.38 4.40 -2.55
C VAL A 15 -7.30 3.24 -2.27
N SER A 16 -7.99 2.80 -3.32
CA SER A 16 -8.71 1.53 -3.31
C SER A 16 -8.05 0.52 -4.25
N VAL A 17 -7.94 -0.74 -3.82
CA VAL A 17 -7.57 -1.86 -4.68
C VAL A 17 -8.74 -2.83 -4.82
N ASP A 18 -9.06 -3.24 -6.05
CA ASP A 18 -10.08 -4.27 -6.30
C ASP A 18 -9.53 -5.65 -5.89
N CYS A 19 -10.26 -6.33 -5.02
CA CYS A 19 -9.90 -7.66 -4.52
C CYS A 19 -10.63 -8.80 -5.25
N ARG A 20 -11.41 -8.53 -6.31
CA ARG A 20 -11.99 -9.58 -7.17
C ARG A 20 -10.91 -10.27 -8.00
N GLY A 21 -11.15 -11.55 -8.27
CA GLY A 21 -10.35 -12.33 -9.21
C GLY A 21 -8.89 -12.45 -8.79
N CYS A 22 -8.63 -12.97 -7.59
CA CYS A 22 -7.31 -13.49 -7.25
C CYS A 22 -7.05 -14.78 -8.07
N LEU A 23 -7.07 -14.65 -9.39
CA LEU A 23 -6.71 -15.66 -10.36
C LEU A 23 -5.25 -15.38 -10.68
N LEU A 24 -4.35 -16.13 -10.05
CA LEU A 24 -2.95 -16.11 -10.40
C LEU A 24 -2.82 -16.92 -11.69
N GLU A 25 -2.72 -16.25 -12.83
CA GLU A 25 -2.20 -16.92 -14.01
C GLU A 25 -0.75 -17.33 -13.73
N GLU A 26 -0.44 -18.57 -14.10
CA GLU A 26 0.74 -19.39 -13.80
C GLU A 26 2.01 -18.59 -13.43
N MET A 27 2.40 -18.64 -12.16
CA MET A 27 3.59 -17.97 -11.64
C MET A 27 4.74 -18.96 -11.43
N SER A 28 5.75 -18.91 -12.30
CA SER A 28 6.89 -19.83 -12.33
C SER A 28 8.05 -19.49 -11.37
N SER A 29 7.80 -18.81 -10.24
CA SER A 29 8.82 -18.66 -9.18
C SER A 29 8.17 -18.30 -7.84
N ILE A 30 8.59 -18.96 -6.76
CA ILE A 30 8.20 -18.65 -5.38
C ILE A 30 8.70 -17.23 -5.05
N TYR A 31 7.83 -16.24 -5.14
CA TYR A 31 8.13 -14.87 -4.71
C TYR A 31 8.14 -14.81 -3.17
N GLN A 32 9.05 -14.02 -2.59
CA GLN A 32 9.06 -13.72 -1.17
C GLN A 32 9.08 -12.20 -0.97
N PRO A 33 8.19 -11.65 -0.13
CA PRO A 33 8.15 -10.22 0.14
C PRO A 33 9.40 -9.76 0.90
N VAL A 34 9.83 -8.53 0.62
CA VAL A 34 10.94 -7.90 1.33
C VAL A 34 10.51 -7.55 2.76
N GLU A 35 11.44 -7.71 3.71
CA GLU A 35 11.27 -7.28 5.10
C GLU A 35 10.78 -5.83 5.20
N ARG A 36 9.81 -5.59 6.09
CA ARG A 36 9.22 -4.27 6.26
C ARG A 36 8.55 -4.07 7.61
N SER A 37 8.47 -2.83 8.06
CA SER A 37 7.79 -2.42 9.30
C SER A 37 6.73 -1.34 9.03
N TYR A 38 5.83 -1.10 9.99
CA TYR A 38 4.74 -0.12 9.88
C TYR A 38 3.79 -0.33 8.69
N HIS A 39 3.75 -1.55 8.13
CA HIS A 39 2.73 -1.96 7.18
C HIS A 39 1.48 -2.44 7.93
N SER A 40 0.37 -2.55 7.23
CA SER A 40 -0.84 -3.21 7.70
C SER A 40 -1.32 -4.17 6.62
N THR A 41 -1.98 -5.24 7.03
CA THR A 41 -2.52 -6.27 6.14
C THR A 41 -4.03 -6.33 6.28
N VAL A 42 -4.71 -6.76 5.21
CA VAL A 42 -6.13 -7.09 5.24
C VAL A 42 -6.35 -8.44 4.59
N GLN A 43 -7.20 -9.28 5.19
CA GLN A 43 -7.58 -10.56 4.61
C GLN A 43 -8.92 -10.43 3.89
N VAL A 44 -9.00 -10.95 2.66
CA VAL A 44 -10.24 -11.10 1.90
C VAL A 44 -10.28 -12.52 1.34
N GLY A 45 -11.25 -13.32 1.80
CA GLY A 45 -11.30 -14.75 1.48
C GLY A 45 -10.02 -15.45 1.95
N ASP A 46 -9.40 -16.20 1.05
CA ASP A 46 -8.17 -16.96 1.30
C ASP A 46 -6.88 -16.17 0.96
N CYS A 47 -7.00 -14.86 0.72
CA CYS A 47 -5.90 -14.00 0.31
C CYS A 47 -5.64 -12.91 1.37
N LEU A 48 -4.39 -12.79 1.80
CA LEU A 48 -3.90 -11.73 2.67
C LEU A 48 -3.18 -10.68 1.81
N TYR A 49 -3.69 -9.46 1.81
CA TYR A 49 -3.15 -8.33 1.06
C TYR A 49 -2.25 -7.47 1.94
N MET A 50 -1.05 -7.19 1.45
CA MET A 50 -0.03 -6.36 2.10
C MET A 50 0.42 -5.26 1.17
N TRP A 51 0.51 -4.03 1.68
CA TRP A 51 0.94 -2.86 0.90
C TRP A 51 1.86 -1.98 1.74
N GLY A 52 2.62 -1.09 1.10
CA GLY A 52 3.47 -0.13 1.79
C GLY A 52 4.42 -0.76 2.82
N GLY A 53 4.65 -0.03 3.91
CA GLY A 53 5.64 -0.31 4.95
C GLY A 53 6.97 0.40 4.71
N TRP A 54 7.71 0.65 5.78
CA TRP A 54 9.13 0.97 5.66
C TRP A 54 9.89 -0.27 5.25
N GLN A 55 10.64 -0.19 4.15
CA GLN A 55 11.46 -1.26 3.61
C GLN A 55 12.80 -0.70 3.12
N PRO A 56 13.85 -1.53 3.03
CA PRO A 56 15.13 -1.14 2.46
C PRO A 56 14.97 -0.46 1.08
N GLY A 57 15.68 0.65 0.89
CA GLY A 57 15.65 1.40 -0.37
C GLY A 57 14.45 2.33 -0.57
N LEU A 58 13.42 2.30 0.29
CA LEU A 58 12.29 3.23 0.22
C LEU A 58 12.74 4.66 0.55
N PRO A 59 12.60 5.62 -0.38
CA PRO A 59 12.96 7.01 -0.13
C PRO A 59 12.16 7.62 1.03
N GLN A 60 12.83 8.40 1.88
CA GLN A 60 12.19 9.12 2.99
C GLN A 60 11.76 10.54 2.60
N VAL A 61 11.39 10.73 1.34
CA VAL A 61 10.89 12.01 0.80
C VAL A 61 9.38 11.95 0.61
N HIS A 62 8.75 13.12 0.54
CA HIS A 62 7.32 13.22 0.27
C HIS A 62 6.93 12.50 -1.02
N ASN A 63 7.56 12.87 -2.14
CA ASN A 63 7.25 12.36 -3.47
C ASN A 63 8.52 12.26 -4.35
N ASN A 64 8.75 11.10 -4.98
CA ASN A 64 9.65 10.94 -6.11
C ASN A 64 9.28 9.65 -6.89
N GLU A 65 9.84 9.50 -8.09
CA GLU A 65 9.54 8.37 -8.98
C GLU A 65 9.90 7.02 -8.37
N LYS A 66 11.02 6.93 -7.63
CA LYS A 66 11.42 5.70 -6.94
C LYS A 66 10.39 5.28 -5.88
N LYS A 67 9.88 6.23 -5.09
CA LYS A 67 8.86 5.97 -4.07
C LYS A 67 7.55 5.56 -4.72
N LYS A 68 7.09 6.26 -5.76
CA LYS A 68 5.88 5.87 -6.52
C LYS A 68 6.00 4.43 -7.02
N SER A 69 7.10 4.12 -7.71
CA SER A 69 7.37 2.77 -8.23
C SER A 69 7.30 1.69 -7.15
N MET A 70 7.92 1.92 -5.98
CA MET A 70 7.85 0.97 -4.87
C MET A 70 6.46 0.86 -4.21
N CYS A 71 5.63 1.90 -4.31
CA CYS A 71 4.28 1.94 -3.76
C CYS A 71 3.21 1.49 -4.76
N SER A 72 3.57 1.34 -6.04
CA SER A 72 2.68 0.86 -7.12
C SER A 72 2.46 -0.65 -7.12
N VAL A 73 3.00 -1.37 -6.13
CA VAL A 73 2.91 -2.82 -6.01
C VAL A 73 2.30 -3.18 -4.66
N MET A 74 1.30 -4.06 -4.72
CA MET A 74 0.71 -4.77 -3.59
C MET A 74 1.21 -6.21 -3.61
N GLU A 75 1.36 -6.80 -2.44
CA GLU A 75 1.71 -8.21 -2.29
C GLU A 75 0.51 -8.96 -1.76
N VAL A 76 0.31 -10.17 -2.25
CA VAL A 76 -0.83 -11.01 -1.90
C VAL A 76 -0.31 -12.38 -1.50
N CYS A 77 -0.65 -12.84 -0.30
CA CYS A 77 -0.36 -14.18 0.18
C CYS A 77 -1.62 -15.04 0.10
N HIS A 78 -1.52 -16.21 -0.53
CA HIS A 78 -2.53 -17.25 -0.39
C HIS A 78 -2.31 -17.95 0.94
N VAL A 79 -3.27 -17.83 1.86
CA VAL A 79 -3.10 -18.31 3.24
C VAL A 79 -3.03 -19.83 3.28
N SER A 80 -3.78 -20.52 2.42
CA SER A 80 -3.78 -21.98 2.33
C SER A 80 -2.45 -22.58 1.86
N THR A 81 -1.75 -21.94 0.91
CA THR A 81 -0.49 -22.44 0.34
C THR A 81 0.76 -21.75 0.91
N GLY A 82 0.59 -20.58 1.53
CA GLY A 82 1.68 -19.70 1.95
C GLY A 82 2.42 -18.99 0.81
N GLU A 83 1.91 -19.10 -0.43
CA GLU A 83 2.54 -18.54 -1.61
C GLU A 83 2.25 -17.05 -1.75
N TRP A 84 3.26 -16.28 -2.18
CA TRP A 84 3.14 -14.85 -2.38
C TRP A 84 3.15 -14.48 -3.86
N ALA A 85 2.39 -13.45 -4.19
CA ALA A 85 2.30 -12.84 -5.52
C ALA A 85 2.42 -11.32 -5.43
N LYS A 86 2.84 -10.70 -6.54
CA LYS A 86 2.77 -9.25 -6.73
C LYS A 86 1.56 -8.91 -7.57
N LYS A 87 0.83 -7.89 -7.14
CA LYS A 87 -0.30 -7.30 -7.86
C LYS A 87 -0.06 -5.80 -8.02
N PRO A 88 -0.07 -5.25 -9.24
CA PRO A 88 0.00 -3.80 -9.43
C PRO A 88 -1.18 -3.11 -8.74
N THR A 89 -0.93 -1.97 -8.08
CA THR A 89 -2.01 -1.11 -7.60
C THR A 89 -2.59 -0.31 -8.75
N THR A 90 -3.89 -0.02 -8.71
CA THR A 90 -4.55 0.82 -9.71
C THR A 90 -4.43 2.30 -9.36
N GLY A 91 -4.08 3.14 -10.34
CA GLY A 91 -3.96 4.59 -10.18
C GLY A 91 -2.66 5.04 -9.51
N ASP A 92 -2.62 6.30 -9.06
CA ASP A 92 -1.48 6.84 -8.32
C ASP A 92 -1.47 6.34 -6.87
N PRO A 93 -0.38 5.69 -6.40
CA PRO A 93 -0.34 5.16 -5.06
C PRO A 93 -0.28 6.30 -4.02
N PRO A 94 -0.97 6.18 -2.87
CA PRO A 94 -0.84 7.13 -1.80
C PRO A 94 0.59 7.07 -1.27
N LEU A 95 1.12 8.24 -0.93
CA LEU A 95 2.51 8.36 -0.49
C LEU A 95 2.66 8.13 1.02
N GLY A 96 1.52 8.01 1.74
CA GLY A 96 1.39 7.70 3.16
C GLY A 96 1.54 6.22 3.44
N VAL A 97 2.77 5.71 3.29
CA VAL A 97 2.99 4.26 3.24
C VAL A 97 3.38 3.62 4.57
N ARG A 98 3.43 4.39 5.68
CA ARG A 98 3.80 3.88 7.01
C ARG A 98 2.75 4.22 8.04
N GLY A 99 2.31 3.25 8.83
CA GLY A 99 1.32 3.46 9.90
C GLY A 99 -0.03 3.93 9.38
N TYR A 100 -0.42 3.49 8.19
CA TYR A 100 -1.75 3.76 7.62
C TYR A 100 -2.79 2.80 8.22
N ALA A 101 -4.06 3.18 8.14
CA ALA A 101 -5.19 2.30 8.41
C ALA A 101 -5.66 1.65 7.10
N ALA A 102 -6.08 0.39 7.15
CA ALA A 102 -6.64 -0.33 6.02
C ALA A 102 -7.99 -0.97 6.38
N ALA A 103 -8.94 -0.93 5.44
CA ALA A 103 -10.25 -1.53 5.62
C ALA A 103 -10.81 -2.10 4.31
N VAL A 104 -11.58 -3.18 4.40
CA VAL A 104 -12.25 -3.78 3.24
C VAL A 104 -13.70 -3.31 3.26
N ILE A 105 -14.16 -2.70 2.17
CA ILE A 105 -15.56 -2.33 1.98
C ILE A 105 -16.02 -2.94 0.66
N ARG A 106 -16.94 -3.90 0.75
CA ARG A 106 -17.38 -4.73 -0.39
C ARG A 106 -16.17 -5.45 -1.02
N ASN A 107 -15.83 -5.08 -2.26
CA ASN A 107 -14.80 -5.73 -3.06
C ASN A 107 -13.58 -4.82 -3.24
N LYS A 108 -13.38 -3.86 -2.32
CA LYS A 108 -12.32 -2.88 -2.40
C LYS A 108 -11.61 -2.75 -1.06
N ILE A 109 -10.29 -2.73 -1.11
CA ILE A 109 -9.44 -2.44 0.04
C ILE A 109 -9.10 -0.96 0.02
N PHE A 110 -9.44 -0.24 1.09
CA PHE A 110 -9.18 1.17 1.28
C PHE A 110 -7.99 1.37 2.21
N PHE A 111 -7.08 2.26 1.84
CA PHE A 111 -5.97 2.69 2.67
C PHE A 111 -6.14 4.18 3.00
N PHE A 112 -5.96 4.53 4.27
CA PHE A 112 -6.16 5.89 4.76
C PHE A 112 -5.07 6.32 5.74
N GLY A 113 -4.60 7.56 5.58
CA GLY A 113 -3.61 8.17 6.47
C GLY A 113 -2.19 7.72 6.18
N GLY A 114 -1.40 7.59 7.25
CA GLY A 114 -0.01 7.16 7.20
C GLY A 114 1.01 8.29 6.97
N TYR A 115 2.24 8.04 7.40
CA TYR A 115 3.35 8.95 7.24
C TYR A 115 3.90 8.90 5.81
N CYS A 116 3.90 10.06 5.16
CA CYS A 116 4.37 10.22 3.79
C CYS A 116 5.72 10.89 3.65
N GLY A 117 6.49 11.14 4.72
CA GLY A 117 7.78 11.83 4.57
C GLY A 117 7.66 13.34 4.37
N HIS A 118 6.48 13.92 4.59
CA HIS A 118 6.34 15.37 4.64
C HIS A 118 7.12 15.91 5.86
N GLY A 119 7.82 17.04 5.70
CA GLY A 119 8.57 17.69 6.78
C GLY A 119 10.06 17.32 6.92
N LYS A 120 10.61 16.47 6.04
CA LYS A 120 12.08 16.31 5.91
C LYS A 120 12.71 17.25 4.88
N ASP A 121 11.88 18.08 4.27
CA ASP A 121 12.30 19.10 3.33
C ASP A 121 12.81 20.28 4.17
N ASN A 122 14.09 20.27 4.53
CA ASN A 122 14.75 21.35 5.28
C ASN A 122 14.83 22.69 4.50
N SER A 123 14.01 22.89 3.46
CA SER A 123 14.00 24.10 2.64
C SER A 123 13.09 25.21 3.17
N LYS A 124 12.46 25.04 4.33
CA LYS A 124 11.72 26.12 5.03
C LYS A 124 11.95 26.12 6.53
N SER A 125 13.19 26.40 6.95
CA SER A 125 13.43 27.08 8.22
C SER A 125 13.70 28.55 7.91
N HIS A 126 12.75 29.40 8.34
CA HIS A 126 12.76 30.87 8.45
C HIS A 126 13.71 31.69 7.57
#